data_AF-A0A956RDZ2-F1
#
_entry.id   AF-A0A956RDZ2-F1
#
_cell.length_a   1.000
_cell.length_b   1.000
_cell.length_c   1.000
_cell.angle_alpha   90.00
_cell.angle_beta   90.00
_cell.angle_gamma   90.00
#
_symmetry.space_group_name_H-M   'P 1'
#
loop_
_entity.id
_entity.type
_entity.pdbx_description
1 polymer ?
#
loop_
_entity_poly.entity_id
_entity_poly.type
_entity_poly.pdbx_seq_one_letter_code
_entity_poly.pdbx_strand_id
1 'polypeptide(L)'
;MTTTTQTDGTHTGPSASVLTDRIRGSLYGLLIGDALGCPIEGWSPGKIQRRYGVLAMMEENMGWSPRPRGLHSDDGQQAIALCDAILEDPDAPAVGFARGLVELYTDGPKDRDMFGHHRGTGRNFRTTVLKLEEGAGVYGASQPSAGNGNAMLIAPAAWYWRDDLATLSARVIDISLVKQHSTCGVGSAAAVAFVTAHGLQEGGFDGLELTDLLEFVIDIETRVHERASDRGLVRGASPDRTFSSSLRRALSLFDRKRRQALAGIAKIANETADRRVFATSGYSVASVIASLYMTLTARSLFDGILDTVNLGGDADTTGAMVGSMVGAAFGFGAVPSEWLEDLVARGAFDDRVPPMVQRARGWRPARSLVELERAWTTKLIEPFAKERPKFKPRPLGLGFGPGSKFSLDPGFDTDTAEDEDEDPPARLGGSGPFASPLADFVFDEDEDKDNDDARPSAPAKQGPRRGVKAASAKPAPGGRSARAAKPTSAEPTRAGEPERVAKPERAAKPAGAAKAEKPEAAEKPEKPEKPEAAAKPSASEAEPEPEADAQLSLFGD
;
A
#
# COMPACT_ATOMS: atom_id res chain seq x y z
N MET A 1 35.75 4.19 -54.30
CA MET A 1 35.06 3.18 -53.47
C MET A 1 34.82 3.79 -52.11
N THR A 2 33.57 4.08 -51.78
CA THR A 2 33.18 4.67 -50.48
C THR A 2 32.95 3.55 -49.47
N THR A 3 33.85 3.42 -48.50
CA THR A 3 33.67 2.53 -47.35
C THR A 3 32.70 3.18 -46.36
N THR A 4 31.45 2.71 -46.39
CA THR A 4 30.45 3.02 -45.37
C THR A 4 30.80 2.27 -44.09
N THR A 5 31.24 2.98 -43.05
CA THR A 5 31.34 2.41 -41.69
C THR A 5 29.94 2.32 -41.09
N GLN A 6 29.39 1.10 -41.01
CA GLN A 6 28.25 0.84 -40.12
C GLN A 6 28.70 1.01 -38.67
N THR A 7 28.00 1.87 -37.94
CA THR A 7 28.09 1.95 -36.48
C THR A 7 26.96 1.11 -35.90
N ASP A 8 27.24 -0.16 -35.57
CA ASP A 8 26.33 -0.94 -34.75
C ASP A 8 26.35 -0.39 -33.33
N GLY A 9 25.21 0.18 -32.91
CA GLY A 9 24.99 0.59 -31.53
C GLY A 9 24.67 -0.62 -30.67
N THR A 10 25.62 -1.05 -29.85
CA THR A 10 25.40 -2.14 -28.88
C THR A 10 24.40 -1.70 -27.82
N HIS A 11 23.21 -2.29 -27.79
CA HIS A 11 22.27 -2.14 -26.68
C HIS A 11 22.86 -2.80 -25.42
N THR A 12 23.28 -1.98 -24.46
CA THR A 12 23.84 -2.39 -23.15
C THR A 12 22.73 -2.57 -22.11
N GLY A 13 21.76 -3.43 -22.39
CA GLY A 13 20.64 -3.73 -21.48
C GLY A 13 20.58 -5.22 -21.14
N PRO A 14 19.93 -5.58 -20.00
CA PRO A 14 19.90 -6.96 -19.52
C PRO A 14 19.33 -7.92 -20.55
N SER A 15 19.99 -9.07 -20.70
CA SER A 15 19.46 -10.15 -21.53
C SER A 15 18.04 -10.57 -21.12
N ALA A 16 17.24 -11.05 -22.07
CA ALA A 16 15.84 -11.40 -21.80
C ALA A 16 15.66 -12.46 -20.70
N SER A 17 16.62 -13.37 -20.51
CA SER A 17 16.61 -14.36 -19.42
C SER A 17 16.92 -13.71 -18.06
N VAL A 18 17.94 -12.85 -17.96
CA VAL A 18 18.24 -12.07 -16.75
C VAL A 18 17.05 -11.20 -16.35
N LEU A 19 16.45 -10.51 -17.32
CA LEU A 19 15.29 -9.66 -17.07
C LEU A 19 14.04 -10.48 -16.68
N THR A 20 13.85 -11.67 -17.24
CA THR A 20 12.79 -12.61 -16.83
C THR A 20 12.97 -13.02 -15.37
N ASP A 21 14.18 -13.43 -15.00
CA ASP A 21 14.53 -13.81 -13.62
C ASP A 21 14.34 -12.64 -12.64
N ARG A 22 14.71 -11.42 -13.03
CA ARG A 22 14.56 -10.20 -12.20
C ARG A 22 13.14 -9.68 -12.06
N ILE A 23 12.34 -9.64 -13.14
CA ILE A 23 10.91 -9.29 -13.04
C ILE A 23 10.18 -10.35 -12.21
N ARG A 24 10.49 -11.64 -12.39
CA ARG A 24 9.92 -12.71 -11.55
C ARG A 24 10.39 -12.59 -10.10
N GLY A 25 11.66 -12.27 -9.85
CA GLY A 25 12.18 -12.01 -8.51
C GLY A 25 11.45 -10.87 -7.82
N SER A 26 11.22 -9.77 -8.53
CA SER A 26 10.45 -8.62 -8.04
C SER A 26 8.99 -8.98 -7.72
N LEU A 27 8.34 -9.75 -8.61
CA LEU A 27 6.97 -10.26 -8.40
C LEU A 27 6.86 -11.14 -7.15
N TYR A 28 7.72 -12.15 -7.01
CA TYR A 28 7.66 -13.06 -5.86
C TYR A 28 8.16 -12.41 -4.58
N GLY A 29 9.19 -11.56 -4.64
CA GLY A 29 9.65 -10.79 -3.49
C GLY A 29 8.54 -9.90 -2.93
N LEU A 30 7.77 -9.23 -3.79
CA LEU A 30 6.58 -8.46 -3.38
C LEU A 30 5.57 -9.35 -2.66
N LEU A 31 5.13 -10.44 -3.29
CA LEU A 31 4.09 -11.33 -2.75
C LEU A 31 4.52 -12.06 -1.46
N ILE A 32 5.80 -12.39 -1.33
CA ILE A 32 6.38 -13.03 -0.14
C ILE A 32 6.52 -12.02 0.99
N GLY A 33 7.04 -10.83 0.73
CA GLY A 33 7.19 -9.78 1.75
C GLY A 33 5.84 -9.33 2.30
N ASP A 34 4.84 -9.20 1.43
CA ASP A 34 3.43 -9.04 1.78
C ASP A 34 2.94 -10.19 2.67
N ALA A 35 2.91 -11.43 2.16
CA ALA A 35 2.34 -12.58 2.87
C ALA A 35 3.06 -12.94 4.18
N LEU A 36 4.34 -12.60 4.33
CA LEU A 36 5.13 -12.79 5.56
C LEU A 36 4.83 -11.69 6.59
N GLY A 37 4.64 -10.44 6.17
CA GLY A 37 4.34 -9.31 7.07
C GLY A 37 2.86 -9.18 7.46
N CYS A 38 1.96 -9.59 6.58
CA CYS A 38 0.51 -9.50 6.71
C CYS A 38 -0.06 -10.04 8.05
N PRO A 39 0.41 -11.16 8.63
CA PRO A 39 -0.08 -11.65 9.93
C PRO A 39 0.32 -10.78 11.14
N ILE A 40 1.36 -9.98 11.01
CA ILE A 40 1.95 -9.15 12.09
C ILE A 40 1.85 -7.64 11.82
N GLU A 41 1.00 -7.22 10.87
CA GLU A 41 0.65 -5.82 10.67
C GLU A 41 0.24 -5.16 12.01
N GLY A 42 0.80 -3.98 12.28
CA GLY A 42 0.59 -3.22 13.51
C GLY A 42 1.37 -3.71 14.74
N TRP A 43 2.11 -4.82 14.67
CA TRP A 43 2.87 -5.32 15.83
C TRP A 43 4.16 -4.54 16.05
N SER A 44 4.60 -4.43 17.31
CA SER A 44 5.94 -3.90 17.64
C SER A 44 7.03 -4.97 17.44
N PRO A 45 8.29 -4.57 17.19
CA PRO A 45 9.44 -5.49 17.20
C PRO A 45 9.50 -6.36 18.47
N GLY A 46 9.24 -5.77 19.63
CA GLY A 46 9.21 -6.48 20.91
C GLY A 46 8.13 -7.58 20.97
N LYS A 47 6.93 -7.32 20.42
CA LYS A 47 5.86 -8.33 20.34
C LYS A 47 6.24 -9.48 19.40
N ILE A 48 6.84 -9.18 18.25
CA ILE A 48 7.32 -10.20 17.28
C ILE A 48 8.42 -11.05 17.94
N GLN A 49 9.41 -10.41 18.56
CA GLN A 49 10.52 -11.06 19.27
C GLN A 49 10.02 -11.96 20.42
N ARG A 50 9.02 -11.51 21.20
CA ARG A 50 8.42 -12.33 22.27
C ARG A 50 7.66 -13.55 21.74
N ARG A 51 6.94 -13.43 20.62
CA ARG A 51 6.08 -14.50 20.08
C ARG A 51 6.79 -15.50 19.17
N TYR A 52 7.78 -15.05 18.40
CA TYR A 52 8.46 -15.86 17.37
C TYR A 52 9.99 -15.93 17.56
N GLY A 53 10.57 -15.02 18.33
CA GLY A 53 12.00 -14.71 18.24
C GLY A 53 12.31 -13.98 16.94
N VAL A 54 12.24 -14.70 15.82
CA VAL A 54 12.30 -14.16 14.46
C VAL A 54 11.19 -14.79 13.65
N LEU A 55 10.29 -13.99 13.08
CA LEU A 55 9.29 -14.48 12.13
C LEU A 55 10.00 -14.81 10.80
N ALA A 56 10.31 -16.08 10.58
CA ALA A 56 11.04 -16.57 9.42
C ALA A 56 10.20 -17.34 8.38
N MET A 57 8.98 -17.74 8.75
CA MET A 57 8.03 -18.46 7.91
C MET A 57 6.68 -17.75 7.91
N MET A 58 5.85 -17.98 6.89
CA MET A 58 4.54 -17.37 6.82
C MET A 58 3.62 -17.99 7.88
N GLU A 59 2.90 -17.14 8.60
CA GLU A 59 1.99 -17.52 9.68
C GLU A 59 0.54 -17.18 9.29
N GLU A 60 -0.42 -17.67 10.05
CA GLU A 60 -1.81 -17.23 9.92
C GLU A 60 -2.20 -16.23 11.02
N ASN A 61 -3.01 -15.23 10.68
CA ASN A 61 -3.72 -14.41 11.64
C ASN A 61 -5.19 -14.30 11.22
N MET A 62 -6.00 -15.24 11.68
CA MET A 62 -7.44 -15.27 11.43
C MET A 62 -8.20 -14.34 12.41
N GLY A 63 -7.58 -13.21 12.76
CA GLY A 63 -8.14 -12.16 13.60
C GLY A 63 -9.26 -11.37 12.93
N TRP A 64 -9.51 -10.16 13.42
CA TRP A 64 -10.43 -9.24 12.73
C TRP A 64 -9.75 -8.74 11.45
N SER A 65 -10.41 -8.93 10.30
CA SER A 65 -9.80 -9.00 8.96
C SER A 65 -8.84 -10.21 8.82
N PRO A 66 -9.33 -11.38 8.35
CA PRO A 66 -8.52 -12.60 8.28
C PRO A 66 -7.34 -12.49 7.32
N ARG A 67 -6.17 -12.92 7.79
CA ARG A 67 -4.90 -13.02 7.03
C ARG A 67 -4.47 -14.49 6.97
N PRO A 68 -4.90 -15.26 5.94
CA PRO A 68 -4.50 -16.67 5.80
C PRO A 68 -3.02 -16.80 5.52
N ARG A 69 -2.39 -17.86 6.08
CA ARG A 69 -1.00 -18.21 5.81
C ARG A 69 -0.71 -18.25 4.32
N GLY A 70 0.35 -17.55 3.91
CA GLY A 70 0.85 -17.52 2.54
C GLY A 70 -0.02 -16.78 1.52
N LEU A 71 -1.09 -16.09 1.93
CA LEU A 71 -1.92 -15.29 1.04
C LEU A 71 -1.63 -13.80 1.20
N HIS A 72 -1.29 -13.14 0.09
CA HIS A 72 -1.01 -11.71 -0.01
C HIS A 72 -2.24 -10.83 0.29
N SER A 73 -1.98 -9.60 0.75
CA SER A 73 -2.94 -8.55 1.13
C SER A 73 -3.40 -7.70 -0.06
N ASP A 74 -3.90 -6.48 0.18
CA ASP A 74 -4.17 -5.53 -0.90
C ASP A 74 -2.92 -4.95 -1.56
N ASP A 75 -1.72 -5.12 -0.99
CA ASP A 75 -0.44 -4.79 -1.61
C ASP A 75 -0.23 -5.64 -2.87
N GLY A 76 -0.20 -6.96 -2.70
CA GLY A 76 -0.15 -7.93 -3.79
C GLY A 76 -1.34 -7.82 -4.73
N GLN A 77 -2.57 -7.72 -4.23
CA GLN A 77 -3.76 -7.61 -5.10
C GLN A 77 -3.67 -6.39 -6.02
N GLN A 78 -3.24 -5.24 -5.50
CA GLN A 78 -3.19 -4.01 -6.30
C GLN A 78 -1.98 -3.97 -7.24
N ALA A 79 -0.85 -4.58 -6.86
CA ALA A 79 0.25 -4.80 -7.79
C ALA A 79 -0.17 -5.68 -8.97
N ILE A 80 -0.88 -6.80 -8.74
CA ILE A 80 -1.35 -7.66 -9.85
C ILE A 80 -2.45 -6.96 -10.67
N ALA A 81 -3.38 -6.24 -10.04
CA ALA A 81 -4.40 -5.47 -10.77
C ALA A 81 -3.76 -4.39 -11.68
N LEU A 82 -2.69 -3.75 -11.22
CA LEU A 82 -1.91 -2.83 -12.04
C LEU A 82 -1.16 -3.55 -13.16
N CYS A 83 -0.55 -4.70 -12.87
CA CYS A 83 0.14 -5.54 -13.86
C CYS A 83 -0.80 -5.90 -15.03
N ASP A 84 -2.00 -6.38 -14.72
CA ASP A 84 -3.02 -6.71 -15.73
C ASP A 84 -3.45 -5.47 -16.53
N ALA A 85 -3.64 -4.32 -15.87
CA ALA A 85 -4.03 -3.08 -16.51
C ALA A 85 -2.98 -2.51 -17.47
N ILE A 86 -1.69 -2.61 -17.12
CA ILE A 86 -0.57 -2.18 -17.97
C ILE A 86 -0.46 -3.05 -19.22
N LEU A 87 -0.64 -4.37 -19.08
CA LEU A 87 -0.56 -5.32 -20.19
C LEU A 87 -1.77 -5.23 -21.13
N GLU A 88 -2.94 -4.89 -20.60
CA GLU A 88 -4.14 -4.56 -21.38
C GLU A 88 -3.93 -3.27 -22.19
N ASP A 89 -3.69 -2.15 -21.52
CA ASP A 89 -3.48 -0.85 -22.17
C ASP A 89 -2.37 -0.04 -21.47
N PRO A 90 -1.13 -0.08 -21.99
CA PRO A 90 -0.01 0.70 -21.45
C PRO A 90 -0.16 2.21 -21.76
N ASP A 91 -1.09 2.61 -22.62
CA ASP A 91 -1.34 4.03 -22.89
C ASP A 91 -2.31 4.66 -21.87
N ALA A 92 -3.19 3.86 -21.25
CA ALA A 92 -4.17 4.30 -20.27
C ALA A 92 -4.37 3.32 -19.08
N PRO A 93 -3.30 2.85 -18.40
CA PRO A 93 -3.38 1.81 -17.37
C PRO A 93 -4.26 2.20 -16.17
N ALA A 94 -4.41 3.50 -15.89
CA ALA A 94 -5.29 4.01 -14.83
C ALA A 94 -6.76 3.57 -14.99
N VAL A 95 -7.24 3.38 -16.23
CA VAL A 95 -8.61 2.91 -16.51
C VAL A 95 -8.78 1.44 -16.13
N GLY A 96 -7.88 0.58 -16.62
CA GLY A 96 -7.90 -0.86 -16.29
C GLY A 96 -7.67 -1.11 -14.81
N PHE A 97 -6.79 -0.33 -14.18
CA PHE A 97 -6.49 -0.44 -12.75
C PHE A 97 -7.72 -0.06 -11.92
N ALA A 98 -8.33 1.11 -12.15
CA ALA A 98 -9.56 1.52 -11.47
C ALA A 98 -10.69 0.49 -11.64
N ARG A 99 -10.83 -0.10 -12.83
CA ARG A 99 -11.81 -1.16 -13.11
C ARG A 99 -11.54 -2.42 -12.28
N GLY A 100 -10.31 -2.93 -12.25
CA GLY A 100 -9.93 -4.10 -11.47
C GLY A 100 -10.14 -3.93 -9.95
N LEU A 101 -9.91 -2.72 -9.42
CA LEU A 101 -10.23 -2.39 -8.03
C LEU A 101 -11.74 -2.49 -7.74
N VAL A 102 -12.60 -2.04 -8.66
CA VAL A 102 -14.05 -2.14 -8.52
C VAL A 102 -14.52 -3.58 -8.71
N GLU A 103 -13.99 -4.32 -9.69
CA GLU A 103 -14.33 -5.72 -9.94
C GLU A 103 -14.07 -6.61 -8.70
N LEU A 104 -12.90 -6.49 -8.07
CA LEU A 104 -12.59 -7.20 -6.80
C LEU A 104 -13.57 -6.88 -5.66
N TYR A 105 -14.10 -5.65 -5.61
CA TYR A 105 -15.08 -5.26 -4.60
C TYR A 105 -16.50 -5.76 -4.94
N THR A 106 -16.95 -5.56 -6.18
CA THR A 106 -18.31 -5.88 -6.62
C THR A 106 -18.56 -7.39 -6.65
N ASP A 107 -17.53 -8.18 -6.97
CA ASP A 107 -17.64 -9.63 -7.10
C ASP A 107 -17.65 -10.38 -5.75
N GLY A 108 -16.93 -9.86 -4.75
CA GLY A 108 -16.73 -10.55 -3.47
C GLY A 108 -17.80 -10.30 -2.40
N PRO A 109 -17.71 -11.02 -1.26
CA PRO A 109 -18.60 -10.88 -0.12
C PRO A 109 -18.51 -9.49 0.51
N LYS A 110 -19.66 -8.93 0.90
CA LYS A 110 -19.78 -7.59 1.51
C LYS A 110 -20.50 -7.74 2.85
N ASP A 111 -19.73 -7.88 3.91
CA ASP A 111 -20.24 -7.96 5.28
C ASP A 111 -19.42 -7.06 6.21
N ARG A 112 -19.48 -7.29 7.53
CA ARG A 112 -18.78 -6.47 8.51
C ARG A 112 -17.25 -6.60 8.39
N ASP A 113 -16.77 -7.80 8.05
CA ASP A 113 -15.35 -8.16 8.10
C ASP A 113 -14.76 -8.25 6.67
N MET A 114 -15.60 -8.42 5.63
CA MET A 114 -15.21 -8.52 4.21
C MET A 114 -15.57 -7.28 3.38
N PHE A 115 -14.63 -6.80 2.55
CA PHE A 115 -14.81 -5.68 1.62
C PHE A 115 -14.65 -6.14 0.16
N GLY A 116 -15.54 -7.04 -0.28
CA GLY A 116 -15.36 -7.81 -1.49
C GLY A 116 -14.24 -8.85 -1.30
N HIS A 117 -13.41 -9.02 -2.32
CA HIS A 117 -12.20 -9.85 -2.24
C HIS A 117 -10.98 -9.11 -1.67
N HIS A 118 -11.04 -7.79 -1.50
CA HIS A 118 -9.91 -7.01 -0.99
C HIS A 118 -9.57 -7.36 0.47
N ARG A 119 -8.29 -7.57 0.77
CA ARG A 119 -7.73 -7.76 2.13
C ARG A 119 -7.03 -6.48 2.60
N GLY A 120 -6.60 -6.36 3.86
CA GLY A 120 -5.80 -5.20 4.37
C GLY A 120 -6.40 -3.78 4.28
N THR A 121 -7.60 -3.64 3.72
CA THR A 121 -8.07 -2.35 3.17
C THR A 121 -8.22 -1.18 4.15
N GLY A 122 -7.28 -0.24 4.07
CA GLY A 122 -7.35 1.05 4.76
C GLY A 122 -8.54 1.94 4.35
N ARG A 123 -8.98 2.82 5.27
CA ARG A 123 -10.18 3.67 5.12
C ARG A 123 -10.21 4.49 3.82
N ASN A 124 -9.10 5.14 3.47
CA ASN A 124 -8.98 5.97 2.27
C ASN A 124 -9.16 5.13 1.00
N PHE A 125 -8.58 3.93 0.97
CA PHE A 125 -8.73 3.01 -0.16
C PHE A 125 -10.18 2.52 -0.31
N ARG A 126 -10.85 2.11 0.78
CA ARG A 126 -12.29 1.78 0.75
C ARG A 126 -13.14 2.93 0.17
N THR A 127 -12.84 4.17 0.57
CA THR A 127 -13.53 5.36 0.05
C THR A 127 -13.25 5.60 -1.44
N THR A 128 -12.04 5.31 -1.93
CA THR A 128 -11.72 5.34 -3.36
C THR A 128 -12.56 4.32 -4.13
N VAL A 129 -12.55 3.04 -3.70
CA VAL A 129 -13.26 1.97 -4.40
C VAL A 129 -14.77 2.20 -4.44
N LEU A 130 -15.38 2.63 -3.33
CA LEU A 130 -16.81 2.99 -3.29
C LEU A 130 -17.14 4.13 -4.25
N LYS A 131 -16.34 5.21 -4.28
CA LYS A 131 -16.58 6.32 -5.22
C LYS A 131 -16.46 5.88 -6.69
N LEU A 132 -15.51 5.00 -7.03
CA LEU A 132 -15.37 4.47 -8.39
C LEU A 132 -16.59 3.60 -8.77
N GLU A 133 -17.11 2.79 -7.83
CA GLU A 133 -18.31 1.97 -8.01
C GLU A 133 -19.59 2.82 -8.15
N GLU A 134 -19.69 3.92 -7.41
CA GLU A 134 -20.72 4.98 -7.55
C GLU A 134 -20.62 5.77 -8.88
N GLY A 135 -19.62 5.49 -9.73
CA GLY A 135 -19.45 6.10 -11.05
C GLY A 135 -18.65 7.40 -11.06
N ALA A 136 -17.85 7.68 -10.02
CA ALA A 136 -16.83 8.72 -10.12
C ALA A 136 -15.84 8.38 -11.24
N GLY A 137 -15.45 9.39 -12.03
CA GLY A 137 -14.40 9.20 -13.04
C GLY A 137 -13.09 8.73 -12.40
N VAL A 138 -12.21 8.14 -13.21
CA VAL A 138 -10.95 7.47 -12.79
C VAL A 138 -10.12 8.25 -11.76
N TYR A 139 -10.06 9.58 -11.85
CA TYR A 139 -9.33 10.44 -10.90
C TYR A 139 -10.22 11.15 -9.86
N GLY A 140 -11.55 11.05 -9.97
CA GLY A 140 -12.52 11.70 -9.07
C GLY A 140 -12.68 11.01 -7.71
N ALA A 141 -12.21 9.77 -7.59
CA ALA A 141 -12.16 9.01 -6.34
C ALA A 141 -10.90 9.26 -5.50
N SER A 142 -9.95 10.06 -6.03
CA SER A 142 -8.64 10.30 -5.46
C SER A 142 -8.67 10.99 -4.08
N GLN A 143 -7.81 10.55 -3.17
CA GLN A 143 -7.77 11.00 -1.77
C GLN A 143 -6.54 11.89 -1.47
N PRO A 144 -6.67 12.91 -0.60
CA PRO A 144 -5.55 13.75 -0.14
C PRO A 144 -4.72 13.01 0.94
N SER A 145 -4.20 11.84 0.59
CA SER A 145 -3.58 10.88 1.52
C SER A 145 -2.07 10.82 1.31
N ALA A 146 -1.27 11.05 2.37
CA ALA A 146 0.19 10.94 2.37
C ALA A 146 0.71 9.58 2.88
N GLY A 147 -0.15 8.55 2.91
CA GLY A 147 0.23 7.18 3.21
C GLY A 147 0.83 6.45 2.00
N ASN A 148 1.65 5.45 2.25
CA ASN A 148 2.43 4.65 1.29
C ASN A 148 1.61 3.85 0.25
N GLY A 149 0.28 3.91 0.29
CA GLY A 149 -0.64 3.12 -0.52
C GLY A 149 -0.45 3.14 -2.05
N ASN A 150 0.29 4.10 -2.61
CA ASN A 150 0.69 4.09 -4.02
C ASN A 150 2.07 3.46 -4.26
N ALA A 151 2.96 3.47 -3.27
CA ALA A 151 4.31 2.92 -3.37
C ALA A 151 4.32 1.39 -3.33
N MET A 152 3.40 0.78 -2.57
CA MET A 152 3.30 -0.67 -2.42
C MET A 152 2.98 -1.45 -3.71
N LEU A 153 2.26 -0.81 -4.63
CA LEU A 153 1.72 -1.44 -5.84
C LEU A 153 2.50 -1.12 -7.11
N ILE A 154 3.53 -0.26 -7.04
CA ILE A 154 4.06 0.44 -8.22
C ILE A 154 5.08 -0.36 -9.04
N ALA A 155 5.60 -1.47 -8.51
CA ALA A 155 6.62 -2.30 -9.15
C ALA A 155 6.30 -2.69 -10.62
N PRO A 156 5.06 -3.05 -11.01
CA PRO A 156 4.70 -3.33 -12.41
C PRO A 156 4.95 -2.18 -13.38
N ALA A 157 4.83 -0.93 -12.94
CA ALA A 157 5.18 0.22 -13.77
C ALA A 157 6.69 0.24 -14.05
N ALA A 158 7.50 -0.03 -13.03
CA ALA A 158 8.94 -0.18 -13.20
C ALA A 158 9.28 -1.37 -14.12
N TRP A 159 8.62 -2.52 -14.00
CA TRP A 159 8.86 -3.69 -14.86
C TRP A 159 8.66 -3.37 -16.35
N TYR A 160 7.61 -2.61 -16.69
CA TYR A 160 7.27 -2.29 -18.08
C TYR A 160 8.08 -1.12 -18.66
N TRP A 161 8.26 -0.03 -17.90
CA TRP A 161 8.92 1.20 -18.37
C TRP A 161 10.35 1.40 -17.83
N ARG A 162 11.00 0.36 -17.32
CA ARG A 162 12.39 0.33 -16.81
C ARG A 162 13.44 1.11 -17.63
N ASP A 163 13.29 1.12 -18.96
CA ASP A 163 14.24 1.72 -19.92
C ASP A 163 13.82 3.12 -20.40
N ASP A 164 12.68 3.65 -19.91
CA ASP A 164 12.13 4.96 -20.27
C ASP A 164 11.59 5.66 -19.01
N LEU A 165 12.50 6.32 -18.29
CA LEU A 165 12.17 7.08 -17.07
C LEU A 165 11.19 8.23 -17.32
N ALA A 166 11.14 8.80 -18.53
CA ALA A 166 10.21 9.88 -18.87
C ALA A 166 8.77 9.37 -18.94
N THR A 167 8.55 8.23 -19.61
CA THR A 167 7.26 7.53 -19.62
C THR A 167 6.93 6.95 -18.25
N LEU A 168 7.88 6.32 -17.55
CA LEU A 168 7.67 5.80 -16.20
C LEU A 168 7.16 6.90 -15.26
N SER A 169 7.80 8.07 -15.27
CA SER A 169 7.37 9.25 -14.50
C SER A 169 5.93 9.67 -14.85
N ALA A 170 5.60 9.77 -16.13
CA ALA A 170 4.24 10.10 -16.57
C ALA A 170 3.20 9.07 -16.11
N ARG A 171 3.54 7.77 -16.13
CA ARG A 171 2.65 6.67 -15.77
C ARG A 171 2.47 6.52 -14.26
N VAL A 172 3.55 6.64 -13.48
CA VAL A 172 3.50 6.65 -12.01
C VAL A 172 2.51 7.70 -11.51
N ILE A 173 2.51 8.90 -12.12
CA ILE A 173 1.56 9.96 -11.77
C ILE A 173 0.12 9.55 -12.10
N ASP A 174 -0.17 9.10 -13.33
CA ASP A 174 -1.55 8.76 -13.72
C ASP A 174 -2.12 7.56 -12.94
N ILE A 175 -1.30 6.54 -12.69
CA ILE A 175 -1.66 5.38 -11.86
C ILE A 175 -1.94 5.83 -10.42
N SER A 176 -1.04 6.63 -9.84
CA SER A 176 -1.15 7.11 -8.46
C SER A 176 -2.42 7.94 -8.24
N LEU A 177 -2.75 8.81 -9.21
CA LEU A 177 -3.91 9.71 -9.14
C LEU A 177 -5.27 8.98 -9.06
N VAL A 178 -5.35 7.69 -9.42
CA VAL A 178 -6.55 6.86 -9.18
C VAL A 178 -6.91 6.80 -7.70
N LYS A 179 -5.90 6.61 -6.83
CA LYS A 179 -6.07 6.44 -5.39
C LYS A 179 -5.76 7.70 -4.58
N GLN A 180 -4.66 8.38 -4.88
CA GLN A 180 -4.14 9.48 -4.06
C GLN A 180 -3.51 10.59 -4.90
N HIS A 181 -3.71 11.84 -4.51
CA HIS A 181 -3.15 13.03 -5.18
C HIS A 181 -2.25 13.90 -4.29
N SER A 182 -1.81 13.39 -3.13
CA SER A 182 -0.78 14.06 -2.36
C SER A 182 0.56 13.95 -3.10
N THR A 183 1.31 15.06 -3.19
CA THR A 183 2.66 15.04 -3.79
C THR A 183 3.57 14.09 -3.02
N CYS A 184 3.45 14.05 -1.69
CA CYS A 184 4.16 13.14 -0.81
C CYS A 184 3.95 11.64 -1.16
N GLY A 185 2.69 11.19 -1.31
CA GLY A 185 2.39 9.79 -1.63
C GLY A 185 2.74 9.39 -3.07
N VAL A 186 2.63 10.31 -4.04
CA VAL A 186 3.04 10.03 -5.43
C VAL A 186 4.56 10.09 -5.58
N GLY A 187 5.24 11.02 -4.90
CA GLY A 187 6.70 11.08 -4.83
C GLY A 187 7.32 9.87 -4.13
N SER A 188 6.64 9.28 -3.15
CA SER A 188 7.11 8.03 -2.55
C SER A 188 6.94 6.82 -3.47
N ALA A 189 5.86 6.77 -4.25
CA ALA A 189 5.70 5.76 -5.30
C ALA A 189 6.75 5.90 -6.42
N ALA A 190 7.10 7.14 -6.78
CA ALA A 190 8.20 7.41 -7.70
C ALA A 190 9.54 6.84 -7.21
N ALA A 191 9.86 6.98 -5.92
CA ALA A 191 11.10 6.48 -5.37
C ALA A 191 11.20 4.95 -5.45
N VAL A 192 10.14 4.22 -5.10
CA VAL A 192 10.09 2.75 -5.26
C VAL A 192 10.18 2.36 -6.73
N ALA A 193 9.43 3.02 -7.62
CA ALA A 193 9.50 2.75 -9.06
C ALA A 193 10.91 2.96 -9.65
N PHE A 194 11.60 4.03 -9.23
CA PHE A 194 12.97 4.33 -9.66
C PHE A 194 13.97 3.27 -9.20
N VAL A 195 13.94 2.89 -7.91
CA VAL A 195 14.87 1.88 -7.37
C VAL A 195 14.57 0.49 -7.92
N THR A 196 13.30 0.11 -8.09
CA THR A 196 12.93 -1.15 -8.77
C THR A 196 13.41 -1.14 -10.23
N ALA A 197 13.27 -0.03 -10.97
CA ALA A 197 13.73 0.07 -12.36
C ALA A 197 15.25 -0.08 -12.48
N HIS A 198 16.03 0.53 -11.58
CA HIS A 198 17.49 0.32 -11.50
C HIS A 198 17.81 -1.13 -11.14
N GLY A 199 17.14 -1.69 -10.14
CA GLY A 199 17.28 -3.09 -9.74
C GLY A 199 17.10 -4.08 -10.91
N LEU A 200 16.36 -3.77 -11.97
CA LEU A 200 16.23 -4.63 -13.14
C LEU A 200 17.45 -4.63 -14.09
N GLN A 201 18.34 -3.63 -14.02
CA GLN A 201 19.46 -3.44 -14.93
C GLN A 201 20.64 -4.39 -14.64
N GLU A 202 21.53 -4.62 -15.61
CA GLU A 202 22.76 -5.39 -15.37
C GLU A 202 23.59 -4.72 -14.26
N GLY A 203 24.04 -5.49 -13.26
CA GLY A 203 24.65 -4.95 -12.02
C GLY A 203 23.67 -4.64 -10.88
N GLY A 204 22.36 -4.53 -11.15
CA GLY A 204 21.35 -4.29 -10.11
C GLY A 204 21.40 -2.86 -9.59
N PHE A 205 21.81 -2.66 -8.34
CA PHE A 205 21.93 -1.30 -7.78
C PHE A 205 23.29 -0.63 -8.08
N ASP A 206 24.22 -1.33 -8.74
CA ASP A 206 25.48 -0.75 -9.22
C ASP A 206 25.20 0.43 -10.17
N GLY A 207 25.74 1.60 -9.86
CA GLY A 207 25.52 2.83 -10.64
C GLY A 207 24.22 3.58 -10.32
N LEU A 208 23.46 3.16 -9.30
CA LEU A 208 22.31 3.94 -8.80
C LEU A 208 22.80 5.16 -8.01
N GLU A 209 22.71 6.34 -8.63
CA GLU A 209 23.03 7.60 -7.97
C GLU A 209 21.85 8.13 -7.14
N LEU A 210 22.09 8.39 -5.85
CA LEU A 210 21.07 8.89 -4.93
C LEU A 210 20.64 10.34 -5.23
N THR A 211 21.44 11.08 -5.98
CA THR A 211 21.06 12.39 -6.54
C THR A 211 19.96 12.26 -7.57
N ASP A 212 20.08 11.28 -8.47
CA ASP A 212 19.19 11.10 -9.61
C ASP A 212 17.83 10.59 -9.15
N LEU A 213 17.81 9.70 -8.15
CA LEU A 213 16.61 9.33 -7.40
C LEU A 213 15.90 10.56 -6.83
N LEU A 214 16.64 11.48 -6.21
CA LEU A 214 16.08 12.67 -5.58
C LEU A 214 15.57 13.68 -6.62
N GLU A 215 16.25 13.86 -7.74
CA GLU A 215 15.81 14.71 -8.84
C GLU A 215 14.56 14.14 -9.53
N PHE A 216 14.49 12.82 -9.75
CA PHE A 216 13.31 12.13 -10.29
C PHE A 216 12.07 12.31 -9.40
N VAL A 217 12.24 12.18 -8.07
CA VAL A 217 11.17 12.44 -7.10
C VAL A 217 10.73 13.91 -7.11
N ILE A 218 11.66 14.86 -7.23
CA ILE A 218 11.36 16.30 -7.32
C ILE A 218 10.60 16.64 -8.61
N ASP A 219 10.96 16.06 -9.75
CA ASP A 219 10.21 16.21 -11.01
C ASP A 219 8.75 15.75 -10.83
N ILE A 220 8.55 14.54 -10.32
CA ILE A 220 7.22 13.94 -10.15
C ILE A 220 6.35 14.71 -9.15
N GLU A 221 6.89 15.14 -8.02
CA GLU A 221 6.17 16.03 -7.07
C GLU A 221 5.71 17.33 -7.76
N THR A 222 6.47 17.87 -8.72
CA THR A 222 6.07 19.05 -9.50
C THR A 222 4.90 18.71 -10.43
N ARG A 223 5.09 17.68 -11.27
CA ARG A 223 4.16 17.30 -12.33
C ARG A 223 2.84 16.72 -11.80
N VAL A 224 2.85 16.04 -10.66
CA VAL A 224 1.60 15.62 -10.00
C VAL A 224 0.83 16.81 -9.43
N HIS A 225 1.51 17.81 -8.88
CA HIS A 225 0.84 19.03 -8.40
C HIS A 225 0.16 19.79 -9.55
N GLU A 226 0.84 19.93 -10.70
CA GLU A 226 0.27 20.50 -11.92
C GLU A 226 -0.95 19.69 -12.39
N ARG A 227 -0.78 18.38 -12.64
CA ARG A 227 -1.88 17.51 -13.12
C ARG A 227 -3.07 17.44 -12.14
N ALA A 228 -2.82 17.52 -10.83
CA ALA A 228 -3.87 17.56 -9.81
C ALA A 228 -4.56 18.93 -9.75
N SER A 229 -3.83 20.03 -10.00
CA SER A 229 -4.38 21.38 -10.09
C SER A 229 -5.29 21.54 -11.31
N ASP A 230 -4.86 21.03 -12.48
CA ASP A 230 -5.66 21.00 -13.72
C ASP A 230 -6.99 20.23 -13.54
N ARG A 231 -6.99 19.22 -12.65
CA ARG A 231 -8.16 18.41 -12.28
C ARG A 231 -8.98 19.01 -11.12
N GLY A 232 -8.56 20.13 -10.55
CA GLY A 232 -9.19 20.77 -9.39
C GLY A 232 -9.10 19.98 -8.09
N LEU A 233 -8.21 18.99 -8.00
CA LEU A 233 -8.02 18.12 -6.83
C LEU A 233 -7.27 18.84 -5.69
N VAL A 234 -6.34 19.73 -6.03
CA VAL A 234 -5.56 20.52 -5.07
C VAL A 234 -5.80 22.02 -5.25
N ARG A 235 -5.54 22.80 -4.19
CA ARG A 235 -5.59 24.26 -4.20
C ARG A 235 -4.30 24.81 -3.63
N GLY A 236 -3.44 25.33 -4.50
CA GLY A 236 -2.14 25.90 -4.16
C GLY A 236 -1.42 26.37 -5.42
N ALA A 237 -0.40 27.20 -5.26
CA ALA A 237 0.43 27.68 -6.36
C ALA A 237 1.80 26.98 -6.45
N SER A 238 2.05 25.98 -5.60
CA SER A 238 3.32 25.27 -5.53
C SER A 238 3.13 23.86 -4.95
N PRO A 239 3.92 22.86 -5.40
CA PRO A 239 3.91 21.51 -4.85
C PRO A 239 4.36 21.47 -3.39
N ASP A 240 3.72 20.62 -2.59
CA ASP A 240 4.27 20.20 -1.30
C ASP A 240 5.51 19.31 -1.55
N ARG A 241 6.60 19.64 -0.84
CA ARG A 241 7.94 19.02 -0.95
C ARG A 241 8.29 18.15 0.24
N THR A 242 7.30 17.75 1.03
CA THR A 242 7.49 16.97 2.27
C THR A 242 8.29 15.70 2.04
N PHE A 243 8.02 14.95 0.97
CA PHE A 243 8.73 13.70 0.71
C PHE A 243 10.17 13.93 0.20
N SER A 244 10.36 14.71 -0.87
CA SER A 244 11.71 14.99 -1.40
C SER A 244 12.63 15.69 -0.39
N SER A 245 12.11 16.61 0.42
CA SER A 245 12.89 17.30 1.46
C SER A 245 13.30 16.36 2.59
N SER A 246 12.43 15.42 2.96
CA SER A 246 12.71 14.40 3.97
C SER A 246 13.68 13.34 3.46
N LEU A 247 13.50 12.89 2.21
CA LEU A 247 14.42 11.99 1.52
C LEU A 247 15.82 12.60 1.47
N ARG A 248 15.98 13.83 0.98
CA ARG A 248 17.26 14.57 0.94
C ARG A 248 18.01 14.55 2.27
N ARG A 249 17.30 14.70 3.40
CA ARG A 249 17.88 14.63 4.75
C ARG A 249 18.26 13.20 5.12
N ALA A 250 17.38 12.24 4.84
CA ALA A 250 17.55 10.84 5.18
C ALA A 250 18.65 10.13 4.38
N LEU A 251 18.99 10.57 3.16
CA LEU A 251 20.10 10.00 2.39
C LEU A 251 21.43 10.02 3.18
N SER A 252 21.66 11.06 4.01
CA SER A 252 22.85 11.15 4.90
C SER A 252 22.89 10.10 6.03
N LEU A 253 21.82 9.33 6.20
CA LEU A 253 21.70 8.24 7.16
C LEU A 253 22.02 6.87 6.53
N PHE A 254 22.15 6.76 5.20
CA PHE A 254 22.28 5.47 4.54
C PHE A 254 23.63 4.80 4.84
N ASP A 255 24.68 5.59 5.10
CA ASP A 255 25.99 5.12 5.60
C ASP A 255 26.00 4.78 7.12
N ARG A 256 24.85 4.79 7.79
CA ARG A 256 24.75 4.52 9.25
C ARG A 256 24.28 3.11 9.50
N LYS A 257 24.58 2.60 10.71
CA LYS A 257 24.06 1.31 11.18
C LYS A 257 22.53 1.35 11.23
N ARG A 258 21.87 0.23 10.88
CA ARG A 258 20.39 0.07 10.81
C ARG A 258 19.63 0.81 11.92
N ARG A 259 19.97 0.56 13.19
CA ARG A 259 19.33 1.20 14.35
C ARG A 259 19.41 2.74 14.32
N GLN A 260 20.55 3.30 13.92
CA GLN A 260 20.75 4.75 13.82
C GLN A 260 20.02 5.34 12.60
N ALA A 261 20.04 4.63 11.47
CA ALA A 261 19.35 5.05 10.26
C ALA A 261 17.82 5.08 10.48
N LEU A 262 17.23 3.98 10.97
CA LEU A 262 15.80 3.89 11.25
C LEU A 262 15.33 4.89 12.30
N ALA A 263 16.09 5.09 13.39
CA ALA A 263 15.77 6.12 14.39
C ALA A 263 15.82 7.54 13.79
N GLY A 264 16.78 7.82 12.90
CA GLY A 264 16.88 9.09 12.19
C GLY A 264 15.73 9.31 11.18
N ILE A 265 15.35 8.26 10.45
CA ILE A 265 14.20 8.26 9.52
C ILE A 265 12.90 8.50 10.28
N ALA A 266 12.68 7.78 11.38
CA ALA A 266 11.54 8.00 12.26
C ALA A 266 11.50 9.45 12.77
N LYS A 267 12.64 9.99 13.24
CA LYS A 267 12.71 11.40 13.67
C LYS A 267 12.31 12.36 12.56
N ILE A 268 12.85 12.20 11.34
CA ILE A 268 12.51 13.04 10.19
C ILE A 268 11.00 12.95 9.88
N ALA A 269 10.43 11.74 9.88
CA ALA A 269 9.01 11.54 9.61
C ALA A 269 8.09 12.16 10.68
N ASN A 270 8.48 12.15 11.96
CA ASN A 270 7.73 12.80 13.05
C ASN A 270 7.74 14.34 12.96
N GLU A 271 8.64 14.96 12.21
CA GLU A 271 8.63 16.41 11.99
C GLU A 271 7.54 16.85 10.99
N THR A 272 6.96 15.91 10.23
CA THR A 272 5.98 16.19 9.16
C THR A 272 4.69 15.36 9.26
N ALA A 273 4.55 14.50 10.26
CA ALA A 273 3.36 13.68 10.51
C ALA A 273 2.41 14.32 11.52
N ASP A 274 1.09 14.15 11.31
CA ASP A 274 0.04 14.66 12.23
C ASP A 274 -0.03 13.91 13.58
N ARG A 275 0.68 12.79 13.70
CA ARG A 275 0.75 11.93 14.90
C ARG A 275 2.12 11.28 15.01
N ARG A 276 2.46 10.75 16.20
CA ARG A 276 3.69 9.96 16.40
C ARG A 276 3.72 8.78 15.42
N VAL A 277 4.87 8.59 14.76
CA VAL A 277 5.12 7.49 13.82
C VAL A 277 6.46 6.82 14.10
N PHE A 278 6.58 5.54 13.76
CA PHE A 278 7.82 4.79 13.76
C PHE A 278 8.35 4.65 12.32
N ALA A 279 9.59 4.20 12.13
CA ALA A 279 10.23 4.12 10.82
C ALA A 279 9.45 3.27 9.80
N THR A 280 8.73 2.25 10.26
CA THR A 280 7.91 1.36 9.43
C THR A 280 6.41 1.66 9.51
N SER A 281 5.96 2.79 10.07
CA SER A 281 4.54 3.16 10.01
C SER A 281 4.11 3.56 8.59
N GLY A 282 2.85 3.28 8.21
CA GLY A 282 2.28 3.51 6.87
C GLY A 282 2.20 4.97 6.36
N TYR A 283 2.88 5.92 7.01
CA TYR A 283 3.14 7.25 6.48
C TYR A 283 4.33 7.22 5.51
N SER A 284 4.20 7.82 4.33
CA SER A 284 5.16 7.63 3.23
C SER A 284 6.60 8.02 3.58
N VAL A 285 6.79 9.12 4.33
CA VAL A 285 8.14 9.57 4.75
C VAL A 285 8.80 8.58 5.71
N ALA A 286 8.03 7.83 6.48
CA ALA A 286 8.55 6.76 7.33
C ALA A 286 8.83 5.50 6.49
N SER A 287 7.76 4.75 6.18
CA SER A 287 7.85 3.39 5.61
C SER A 287 8.61 3.32 4.29
N VAL A 288 8.45 4.29 3.38
CA VAL A 288 9.12 4.24 2.07
C VAL A 288 10.60 4.58 2.19
N ILE A 289 10.98 5.58 2.99
CA ILE A 289 12.41 5.88 3.22
C ILE A 289 13.10 4.75 3.99
N ALA A 290 12.42 4.14 4.96
CA ALA A 290 12.91 2.94 5.63
C ALA A 290 13.08 1.78 4.65
N SER A 291 12.13 1.55 3.74
CA SER A 291 12.22 0.50 2.71
C SER A 291 13.36 0.76 1.72
N LEU A 292 13.58 2.00 1.28
CA LEU A 292 14.73 2.37 0.43
C LEU A 292 16.06 2.06 1.14
N TYR A 293 16.17 2.40 2.42
CA TYR A 293 17.35 2.08 3.24
C TYR A 293 17.56 0.57 3.37
N MET A 294 16.51 -0.18 3.72
CA MET A 294 16.58 -1.63 3.92
C MET A 294 16.93 -2.37 2.61
N THR A 295 16.37 -1.94 1.48
CA THR A 295 16.72 -2.42 0.13
C THR A 295 18.19 -2.19 -0.20
N LEU A 296 18.67 -0.95 -0.11
CA LEU A 296 20.01 -0.57 -0.59
C LEU A 296 21.13 -1.03 0.36
N THR A 297 20.78 -1.48 1.57
CA THR A 297 21.70 -2.13 2.52
C THR A 297 21.50 -3.65 2.63
N ALA A 298 20.58 -4.24 1.85
CA ALA A 298 20.36 -5.68 1.82
C ALA A 298 21.54 -6.40 1.16
N ARG A 299 21.96 -7.52 1.77
CA ARG A 299 23.02 -8.40 1.24
C ARG A 299 22.48 -9.54 0.39
N SER A 300 21.18 -9.82 0.53
CA SER A 300 20.44 -10.87 -0.17
C SER A 300 18.95 -10.52 -0.16
N LEU A 301 18.18 -11.17 -1.04
CA LEU A 301 16.72 -11.10 -1.03
C LEU A 301 16.13 -11.53 0.32
N PHE A 302 16.67 -12.64 0.87
CA PHE A 302 16.26 -13.19 2.16
C PHE A 302 16.47 -12.20 3.31
N ASP A 303 17.69 -11.69 3.49
CA ASP A 303 18.02 -10.72 4.54
C ASP A 303 17.13 -9.48 4.41
N GLY A 304 16.97 -8.95 3.19
CA GLY A 304 16.19 -7.74 2.93
C GLY A 304 14.72 -7.86 3.36
N ILE A 305 14.05 -8.95 2.96
CA ILE A 305 12.65 -9.19 3.33
C ILE A 305 12.53 -9.53 4.82
N LEU A 306 13.32 -10.50 5.31
CA LEU A 306 13.24 -11.00 6.69
C LEU A 306 13.48 -9.90 7.71
N ASP A 307 14.55 -9.13 7.53
CA ASP A 307 14.92 -8.06 8.46
C ASP A 307 13.90 -6.92 8.43
N THR A 308 13.27 -6.64 7.29
CA THR A 308 12.26 -5.58 7.18
C THR A 308 10.96 -5.97 7.87
N VAL A 309 10.45 -7.18 7.60
CA VAL A 309 9.20 -7.66 8.20
C VAL A 309 9.30 -7.74 9.74
N ASN A 310 10.46 -8.14 10.27
CA ASN A 310 10.68 -8.22 11.72
C ASN A 310 10.84 -6.84 12.42
N LEU A 311 10.84 -5.73 11.68
CA LEU A 311 10.70 -4.38 12.26
C LEU A 311 9.24 -4.06 12.67
N GLY A 312 8.26 -4.87 12.25
CA GLY A 312 6.85 -4.64 12.55
C GLY A 312 6.33 -3.31 12.00
N GLY A 313 5.27 -2.79 12.61
CA GLY A 313 4.53 -1.65 12.06
C GLY A 313 3.75 -2.06 10.81
N ASP A 314 3.92 -1.36 9.70
CA ASP A 314 3.27 -1.62 8.41
C ASP A 314 4.02 -2.74 7.67
N ALA A 315 3.99 -3.94 8.26
CA ALA A 315 4.93 -5.03 7.98
C ALA A 315 4.71 -5.70 6.61
N ASP A 316 3.46 -5.90 6.20
CA ASP A 316 3.11 -6.32 4.83
C ASP A 316 3.58 -5.28 3.82
N THR A 317 3.21 -4.01 3.99
CA THR A 317 3.56 -2.97 3.02
C THR A 317 5.07 -2.75 2.87
N THR A 318 5.79 -2.67 4.00
CA THR A 318 7.26 -2.51 3.97
C THR A 318 7.94 -3.76 3.43
N GLY A 319 7.46 -4.95 3.79
CA GLY A 319 7.90 -6.22 3.21
C GLY A 319 7.69 -6.28 1.69
N ALA A 320 6.51 -5.90 1.21
CA ALA A 320 6.15 -5.88 -0.20
C ALA A 320 7.03 -4.90 -1.02
N MET A 321 7.22 -3.68 -0.50
CA MET A 321 8.09 -2.69 -1.14
C MET A 321 9.55 -3.15 -1.20
N VAL A 322 10.14 -3.57 -0.08
CA VAL A 322 11.52 -4.08 -0.05
C VAL A 322 11.66 -5.30 -0.93
N GLY A 323 10.77 -6.28 -0.77
CA GLY A 323 10.73 -7.51 -1.57
C GLY A 323 10.67 -7.25 -3.07
N SER A 324 9.88 -6.28 -3.52
CA SER A 324 9.83 -5.90 -4.93
C SER A 324 11.17 -5.33 -5.44
N MET A 325 11.86 -4.51 -4.65
CA MET A 325 13.12 -3.88 -5.05
C MET A 325 14.29 -4.87 -4.97
N VAL A 326 14.46 -5.58 -3.85
CA VAL A 326 15.53 -6.59 -3.71
C VAL A 326 15.30 -7.77 -4.65
N GLY A 327 14.06 -8.16 -4.90
CA GLY A 327 13.69 -9.15 -5.90
C GLY A 327 14.06 -8.75 -7.33
N ALA A 328 13.95 -7.46 -7.66
CA ALA A 328 14.44 -6.95 -8.94
C ALA A 328 15.97 -7.08 -9.07
N ALA A 329 16.72 -6.75 -8.01
CA ALA A 329 18.19 -6.79 -8.03
C ALA A 329 18.79 -8.20 -7.97
N PHE A 330 18.31 -9.06 -7.07
CA PHE A 330 18.86 -10.40 -6.82
C PHE A 330 18.24 -11.50 -7.67
N GLY A 331 17.06 -11.27 -8.27
CA GLY A 331 16.41 -12.23 -9.16
C GLY A 331 15.61 -13.33 -8.45
N PHE A 332 14.83 -14.08 -9.24
CA PHE A 332 13.99 -15.17 -8.73
C PHE A 332 14.83 -16.35 -8.22
N GLY A 333 16.00 -16.60 -8.81
CA GLY A 333 16.95 -17.59 -8.31
C GLY A 333 17.45 -17.35 -6.87
N ALA A 334 17.25 -16.15 -6.31
CA ALA A 334 17.57 -15.81 -4.91
C ALA A 334 16.40 -16.00 -3.93
N VAL A 335 15.22 -16.43 -4.39
CA VAL A 335 14.05 -16.67 -3.53
C VAL A 335 14.17 -18.05 -2.85
N PRO A 336 14.06 -18.14 -1.51
CA PRO A 336 14.05 -19.43 -0.80
C PRO A 336 12.92 -20.35 -1.26
N SER A 337 13.25 -21.64 -1.44
CA SER A 337 12.30 -22.71 -1.74
C SER A 337 11.14 -22.77 -0.75
N GLU A 338 11.45 -22.61 0.53
CA GLU A 338 10.53 -22.73 1.66
C GLU A 338 9.47 -21.63 1.64
N TRP A 339 9.84 -20.40 1.25
CA TRP A 339 8.89 -19.30 1.05
C TRP A 339 8.03 -19.49 -0.21
N LEU A 340 8.58 -20.10 -1.27
CA LEU A 340 7.82 -20.43 -2.48
C LEU A 340 6.83 -21.59 -2.24
N GLU A 341 7.16 -22.54 -1.38
CA GLU A 341 6.29 -23.66 -1.00
C GLU A 341 5.12 -23.22 -0.13
N ASP A 342 5.31 -22.21 0.71
CA ASP A 342 4.28 -21.65 1.59
C ASP A 342 3.34 -20.66 0.89
N LEU A 343 3.80 -20.01 -0.19
CA LEU A 343 3.03 -18.99 -0.91
C LEU A 343 1.82 -19.57 -1.65
N VAL A 344 0.61 -19.20 -1.23
CA VAL A 344 -0.67 -19.61 -1.83
C VAL A 344 -0.79 -19.20 -3.31
N ALA A 345 -0.14 -18.10 -3.68
CA ALA A 345 -0.10 -17.56 -5.03
C ALA A 345 1.03 -18.14 -5.92
N ARG A 346 1.77 -19.16 -5.47
CA ARG A 346 2.88 -19.77 -6.24
C ARG A 346 2.42 -20.17 -7.65
N GLY A 347 3.11 -19.67 -8.67
CA GLY A 347 2.84 -19.94 -10.08
C GLY A 347 1.58 -19.26 -10.65
N ALA A 348 0.71 -18.67 -9.82
CA ALA A 348 -0.58 -18.12 -10.25
C ALA A 348 -0.47 -16.90 -11.19
N PHE A 349 0.69 -16.22 -11.15
CA PHE A 349 0.96 -14.98 -11.88
C PHE A 349 2.19 -15.07 -12.81
N ASP A 350 2.79 -16.26 -12.98
CA ASP A 350 3.96 -16.45 -13.86
C ASP A 350 3.66 -16.11 -15.33
N ASP A 351 2.40 -16.24 -15.77
CA ASP A 351 1.94 -15.92 -17.13
C ASP A 351 2.12 -14.44 -17.51
N ARG A 352 2.21 -13.54 -16.52
CA ARG A 352 2.41 -12.10 -16.68
C ARG A 352 3.88 -11.72 -16.91
N VAL A 353 4.84 -12.57 -16.56
CA VAL A 353 6.27 -12.23 -16.65
C VAL A 353 6.74 -12.13 -18.11
N PRO A 354 6.50 -13.10 -19.02
CA PRO A 354 6.90 -12.97 -20.42
C PRO A 354 6.36 -11.72 -21.14
N PRO A 355 5.07 -11.35 -21.04
CA PRO A 355 4.57 -10.13 -21.68
C PRO A 355 5.09 -8.85 -21.03
N MET A 356 5.46 -8.84 -19.74
CA MET A 356 6.17 -7.70 -19.11
C MET A 356 7.59 -7.53 -19.65
N VAL A 357 8.35 -8.62 -19.79
CA VAL A 357 9.69 -8.62 -20.40
C VAL A 357 9.63 -8.06 -21.82
N GLN A 358 8.68 -8.57 -22.62
CA GLN A 358 8.46 -8.20 -24.02
C GLN A 358 7.79 -6.83 -24.21
N ARG A 359 7.23 -6.23 -23.15
CA ARG A 359 6.38 -5.02 -23.20
C ARG A 359 5.21 -5.19 -24.18
N ALA A 360 4.46 -6.28 -24.02
CA ALA A 360 3.27 -6.57 -24.82
C ALA A 360 2.16 -5.52 -24.60
N ARG A 361 1.17 -5.51 -25.50
CA ARG A 361 -0.01 -4.63 -25.45
C ARG A 361 -1.25 -5.45 -25.81
N GLY A 362 -2.39 -5.17 -25.17
CA GLY A 362 -3.64 -5.90 -25.39
C GLY A 362 -3.60 -7.34 -24.88
N TRP A 363 -2.63 -7.68 -24.02
CA TRP A 363 -2.52 -9.00 -23.41
C TRP A 363 -3.51 -9.13 -22.25
N ARG A 364 -3.99 -10.35 -22.01
CA ARG A 364 -4.85 -10.71 -20.89
C ARG A 364 -4.42 -12.05 -20.30
N PRO A 365 -4.52 -12.23 -18.98
CA PRO A 365 -4.15 -13.48 -18.33
C PRO A 365 -5.13 -14.61 -18.64
N ALA A 366 -4.67 -15.85 -18.53
CA ALA A 366 -5.53 -17.03 -18.74
C ALA A 366 -6.57 -17.19 -17.61
N ARG A 367 -6.28 -16.67 -16.42
CA ARG A 367 -7.21 -16.46 -15.32
C ARG A 367 -7.08 -15.03 -14.81
N SER A 368 -8.20 -14.33 -14.71
CA SER A 368 -8.23 -13.00 -14.12
C SER A 368 -7.84 -13.05 -12.64
N LEU A 369 -7.32 -11.92 -12.13
CA LEU A 369 -7.09 -11.77 -10.70
C LEU A 369 -8.36 -12.07 -9.89
N VAL A 370 -9.52 -11.58 -10.32
CA VAL A 370 -10.82 -11.79 -9.66
C VAL A 370 -11.15 -13.28 -9.51
N GLU A 371 -10.93 -14.11 -10.54
CA GLU A 371 -11.17 -15.56 -10.47
C GLU A 371 -10.22 -16.31 -9.54
N LEU A 372 -8.98 -15.82 -9.37
CA LEU A 372 -8.01 -16.37 -8.42
C LEU A 372 -8.39 -15.96 -7.00
N GLU A 373 -8.67 -14.68 -6.80
CA GLU A 373 -9.05 -14.07 -5.52
C GLU A 373 -10.36 -14.62 -4.97
N ARG A 374 -11.35 -14.87 -5.82
CA ARG A 374 -12.58 -15.58 -5.43
C ARG A 374 -12.28 -16.98 -4.92
N ALA A 375 -11.46 -17.74 -5.65
CA ALA A 375 -11.12 -19.11 -5.28
C ALA A 375 -10.38 -19.18 -3.93
N TRP A 376 -9.45 -18.27 -3.66
CA TRP A 376 -8.77 -18.19 -2.38
C TRP A 376 -9.68 -17.70 -1.25
N THR A 377 -10.52 -16.69 -1.50
CA THR A 377 -11.49 -16.17 -0.52
C THR A 377 -12.46 -17.28 -0.07
N THR A 378 -13.07 -17.99 -1.01
CA THR A 378 -14.02 -19.07 -0.71
C THR A 378 -13.35 -20.28 -0.06
N LYS A 379 -12.08 -20.59 -0.40
CA LYS A 379 -11.35 -21.73 0.17
C LYS A 379 -10.79 -21.46 1.57
N LEU A 380 -10.26 -20.25 1.82
CA LEU A 380 -9.41 -19.96 2.99
C LEU A 380 -10.06 -19.02 4.01
N ILE A 381 -10.99 -18.15 3.59
CA ILE A 381 -11.52 -17.07 4.44
C ILE A 381 -12.97 -17.34 4.83
N GLU A 382 -13.81 -17.71 3.86
CA GLU A 382 -15.23 -17.99 4.08
C GLU A 382 -15.55 -19.08 5.11
N PRO A 383 -14.81 -20.21 5.21
CA PRO A 383 -15.10 -21.24 6.21
C PRO A 383 -14.96 -20.67 7.63
N PHE A 384 -13.82 -20.02 7.88
CA PHE A 384 -13.53 -19.37 9.16
C PHE A 384 -14.54 -18.27 9.50
N ALA A 385 -14.90 -17.42 8.54
CA ALA A 385 -15.88 -16.34 8.74
C ALA A 385 -17.27 -16.86 9.16
N LYS A 386 -17.65 -18.09 8.78
CA LYS A 386 -18.92 -18.73 9.15
C LYS A 386 -18.91 -19.33 10.56
N GLU A 387 -17.74 -19.72 11.06
CA GLU A 387 -17.55 -20.35 12.38
C GLU A 387 -17.41 -19.33 13.52
N ARG A 388 -17.05 -18.08 13.20
CA ARG A 388 -16.91 -17.01 14.20
C ARG A 388 -18.21 -16.74 14.99
N PRO A 389 -18.13 -16.55 16.33
CA PRO A 389 -19.25 -16.11 17.12
C PRO A 389 -19.84 -14.79 16.60
N LYS A 390 -21.15 -14.77 16.32
CA LYS A 390 -21.84 -13.53 15.92
C LYS A 390 -21.83 -12.54 17.08
N PHE A 391 -21.00 -11.52 16.97
CA PHE A 391 -20.92 -10.41 17.92
C PHE A 391 -22.31 -9.79 18.12
N LYS A 392 -22.88 -9.94 19.31
CA LYS A 392 -24.06 -9.17 19.73
C LYS A 392 -23.55 -7.80 20.20
N PRO A 393 -23.82 -6.70 19.48
CA PRO A 393 -23.48 -5.38 20.00
C PRO A 393 -24.19 -5.18 21.33
N ARG A 394 -23.44 -4.78 22.38
CA ARG A 394 -24.05 -4.34 23.64
C ARG A 394 -24.98 -3.17 23.29
N PRO A 395 -26.27 -3.17 23.69
CA PRO A 395 -27.17 -2.08 23.36
C PRO A 395 -26.66 -0.81 24.03
N LEU A 396 -26.44 0.26 23.25
CA LEU A 396 -26.18 1.58 23.82
C LEU A 396 -27.41 2.00 24.63
N GLY A 397 -27.24 2.14 25.93
CA GLY A 397 -28.24 2.67 26.86
C GLY A 397 -28.49 4.16 26.63
N LEU A 398 -29.14 4.50 25.52
CA LEU A 398 -29.51 5.87 25.15
C LEU A 398 -30.69 6.36 25.99
N GLY A 399 -30.39 6.88 27.18
CA GLY A 399 -31.30 7.74 27.92
C GLY A 399 -31.43 9.11 27.21
N PHE A 400 -32.46 9.26 26.37
CA PHE A 400 -32.69 10.51 25.64
C PHE A 400 -33.18 11.65 26.53
N GLY A 401 -32.40 12.74 26.59
CA GLY A 401 -32.83 14.06 27.06
C GLY A 401 -32.60 15.10 25.96
N PRO A 402 -33.61 15.91 25.58
CA PRO A 402 -33.47 16.82 24.44
C PRO A 402 -32.68 18.08 24.79
N GLY A 403 -31.50 18.26 24.17
CA GLY A 403 -30.79 19.54 24.18
C GLY A 403 -29.34 19.51 24.64
N SER A 404 -28.47 18.82 23.90
CA SER A 404 -27.02 19.12 23.92
C SER A 404 -26.42 18.98 22.52
N LYS A 405 -25.36 19.76 22.23
CA LYS A 405 -24.74 19.85 20.91
C LYS A 405 -23.81 18.65 20.69
N PHE A 406 -23.84 18.09 19.48
CA PHE A 406 -22.93 17.01 19.09
C PHE A 406 -21.48 17.48 19.10
N SER A 407 -20.64 16.71 19.82
CA SER A 407 -19.20 16.65 19.68
C SER A 407 -18.87 15.16 19.59
N LEU A 408 -18.47 14.69 18.40
CA LEU A 408 -18.03 13.32 18.20
C LEU A 408 -16.51 13.31 18.16
N ASP A 409 -15.93 12.64 19.15
CA ASP A 409 -14.50 12.38 19.26
C ASP A 409 -14.17 11.13 18.43
N PRO A 410 -13.29 11.19 17.40
CA PRO A 410 -12.97 10.04 16.57
C PRO A 410 -11.80 9.23 17.16
N GLY A 411 -12.01 8.64 18.34
CA GLY A 411 -11.06 7.70 18.95
C GLY A 411 -10.97 6.41 18.15
N PHE A 412 -9.75 6.06 17.71
CA PHE A 412 -9.42 4.75 17.16
C PHE A 412 -8.68 3.97 18.26
N ASP A 413 -9.43 3.50 19.26
CA ASP A 413 -8.88 2.65 20.33
C ASP A 413 -8.60 1.26 19.76
N THR A 414 -7.32 0.95 19.58
CA THR A 414 -6.82 -0.42 19.44
C THR A 414 -6.46 -0.96 20.81
N ASP A 415 -7.44 -1.04 21.71
CA ASP A 415 -7.32 -1.86 22.91
C ASP A 415 -8.67 -2.29 23.49
N THR A 416 -8.65 -3.42 24.20
CA THR A 416 -9.78 -4.22 24.75
C THR A 416 -10.33 -5.33 23.84
N ALA A 417 -9.45 -6.25 23.45
CA ALA A 417 -9.81 -7.66 23.62
C ALA A 417 -9.34 -8.06 25.04
N GLU A 418 -10.28 -8.29 25.95
CA GLU A 418 -10.01 -9.07 27.16
C GLU A 418 -9.87 -10.53 26.71
N ASP A 419 -8.68 -10.93 26.27
CA ASP A 419 -8.37 -12.33 25.99
C ASP A 419 -8.13 -13.05 27.33
N GLU A 420 -8.88 -14.12 27.58
CA GLU A 420 -8.70 -14.95 28.77
C GLU A 420 -7.37 -15.73 28.67
N ASP A 421 -6.58 -15.72 29.73
CA ASP A 421 -5.31 -16.44 29.82
C ASP A 421 -5.53 -17.97 29.74
N GLU A 422 -5.41 -18.56 28.54
CA GLU A 422 -5.11 -19.99 28.39
C GLU A 422 -3.59 -20.21 28.27
N ASP A 423 -3.02 -20.84 29.31
CA ASP A 423 -1.61 -21.23 29.34
C ASP A 423 -1.22 -22.09 28.11
N PRO A 424 -0.07 -21.81 27.46
CA PRO A 424 0.32 -22.54 26.26
C PRO A 424 0.72 -24.00 26.58
N PRO A 425 0.30 -24.98 25.75
CA PRO A 425 0.76 -26.37 25.90
C PRO A 425 2.28 -26.48 25.66
N ALA A 426 2.90 -27.44 26.35
CA ALA A 426 4.35 -27.52 26.49
C ALA A 426 5.12 -27.68 25.17
N ARG A 427 6.31 -27.06 25.13
CA ARG A 427 7.26 -27.04 24.00
C ARG A 427 7.60 -28.45 23.49
N LEU A 428 7.47 -28.67 22.18
CA LEU A 428 8.32 -29.61 21.44
C LEU A 428 9.45 -28.81 20.79
N GLY A 429 10.67 -28.97 21.31
CA GLY A 429 11.83 -28.27 20.80
C GLY A 429 12.37 -28.90 19.51
N GLY A 430 12.36 -28.14 18.42
CA GLY A 430 13.10 -28.43 17.19
C GLY A 430 14.09 -27.30 16.91
N SER A 431 15.39 -27.59 16.98
CA SER A 431 16.45 -26.63 16.64
C SER A 431 16.61 -26.55 15.11
N GLY A 432 16.00 -25.53 14.49
CA GLY A 432 16.22 -25.20 13.08
C GLY A 432 17.58 -24.52 12.82
N PRO A 433 18.17 -24.66 11.62
CA PRO A 433 19.57 -24.27 11.35
C PRO A 433 19.77 -22.79 10.98
N PHE A 434 18.87 -21.88 11.36
CA PHE A 434 18.87 -20.49 10.89
C PHE A 434 19.40 -19.50 11.93
N ALA A 435 20.72 -19.31 11.95
CA ALA A 435 21.37 -18.24 12.71
C ALA A 435 21.33 -16.90 11.94
N SER A 436 20.22 -16.16 12.07
CA SER A 436 20.15 -14.76 11.61
C SER A 436 20.99 -13.84 12.52
N PRO A 437 21.63 -12.77 12.00
CA PRO A 437 22.41 -11.81 12.79
C PRO A 437 21.57 -10.87 13.68
N LEU A 438 20.32 -11.22 14.01
CA LEU A 438 19.47 -10.51 14.97
C LEU A 438 19.96 -10.56 16.44
N ALA A 439 21.09 -11.24 16.70
CA ALA A 439 21.74 -11.38 18.00
C ALA A 439 22.21 -10.06 18.66
N ASP A 440 22.22 -8.93 17.93
CA ASP A 440 22.58 -7.60 18.46
C ASP A 440 21.41 -6.89 19.20
N PHE A 441 20.21 -7.49 19.27
CA PHE A 441 19.07 -6.93 20.00
C PHE A 441 19.02 -7.35 21.47
N VAL A 442 19.63 -6.53 22.33
CA VAL A 442 19.09 -6.29 23.67
C VAL A 442 18.12 -5.11 23.53
N PHE A 443 16.82 -5.39 23.51
CA PHE A 443 15.80 -4.35 23.64
C PHE A 443 15.81 -3.83 25.08
N ASP A 444 15.74 -2.51 25.25
CA ASP A 444 15.60 -1.88 26.57
C ASP A 444 14.14 -1.99 27.00
N GLU A 445 13.86 -2.65 28.13
CA GLU A 445 12.49 -2.98 28.58
C GLU A 445 11.65 -1.73 28.93
N ASP A 446 12.27 -0.55 28.98
CA ASP A 446 11.60 0.71 29.29
C ASP A 446 10.88 1.36 28.08
N GLU A 447 11.13 0.94 26.83
CA GLU A 447 10.35 1.47 25.68
C GLU A 447 8.90 0.92 25.60
N ASP A 448 8.61 -0.23 26.22
CA ASP A 448 7.24 -0.80 26.26
C ASP A 448 6.32 -0.06 27.27
N LYS A 449 6.87 0.74 28.21
CA LYS A 449 6.07 1.44 29.26
C LYS A 449 5.47 2.77 28.80
N ASP A 450 6.07 3.42 27.82
CA ASP A 450 5.60 4.70 27.26
C ASP A 450 4.36 4.54 26.35
N ASN A 451 3.85 3.31 26.19
CA ASN A 451 2.72 3.01 25.33
C ASN A 451 1.35 3.02 26.07
N ASP A 452 1.34 2.82 27.40
CA ASP A 452 0.10 2.65 28.18
C ASP A 452 -0.40 3.91 28.92
N ASP A 453 0.47 4.85 29.29
CA ASP A 453 0.17 5.86 30.33
C ASP A 453 0.00 7.32 29.83
N ALA A 454 -0.35 7.51 28.55
CA ALA A 454 -0.54 8.83 27.95
C ALA A 454 -1.95 9.45 28.14
N ARG A 455 -2.51 9.45 29.37
CA ARG A 455 -3.79 10.12 29.67
C ARG A 455 -3.60 11.58 30.15
N PRO A 456 -4.21 12.59 29.50
CA PRO A 456 -4.30 13.93 30.05
C PRO A 456 -5.34 13.98 31.18
N SER A 457 -4.89 14.10 32.43
CA SER A 457 -5.79 14.24 33.58
C SER A 457 -6.58 15.55 33.51
N ALA A 458 -7.90 15.47 33.36
CA ALA A 458 -8.78 16.65 33.39
C ALA A 458 -8.77 17.33 34.78
N PRO A 459 -8.81 18.67 34.85
CA PRO A 459 -8.70 19.39 36.13
C PRO A 459 -9.95 19.21 36.99
N ALA A 460 -9.75 18.77 38.23
CA ALA A 460 -10.82 18.61 39.21
C ALA A 460 -11.48 19.95 39.57
N LYS A 461 -12.81 19.99 39.51
CA LYS A 461 -13.60 21.13 40.02
C LYS A 461 -13.43 21.25 41.54
N GLN A 462 -12.90 22.37 42.03
CA GLN A 462 -13.08 22.78 43.43
C GLN A 462 -13.78 24.13 43.52
N GLY A 463 -14.76 24.21 44.43
CA GLY A 463 -15.53 25.41 44.74
C GLY A 463 -14.74 26.44 45.58
N PRO A 464 -15.36 27.60 45.86
CA PRO A 464 -14.63 28.81 46.20
C PRO A 464 -14.11 28.84 47.64
N ARG A 465 -12.91 29.42 47.83
CA ARG A 465 -12.46 29.92 49.14
C ARG A 465 -12.09 31.40 49.08
N ARG A 466 -12.44 32.11 50.16
CA ARG A 466 -12.35 33.57 50.32
C ARG A 466 -10.89 34.02 50.47
N GLY A 467 -10.58 35.18 49.91
CA GLY A 467 -9.21 35.70 49.81
C GLY A 467 -8.59 36.30 51.07
N VAL A 468 -7.40 36.88 50.88
CA VAL A 468 -6.77 37.94 51.67
C VAL A 468 -5.92 38.80 50.70
N LYS A 469 -5.65 40.07 51.05
CA LYS A 469 -5.04 41.10 50.18
C LYS A 469 -3.51 41.22 50.33
N ALA A 470 -2.82 41.53 49.23
CA ALA A 470 -1.66 42.43 49.10
C ALA A 470 -1.50 42.74 47.58
N ALA A 471 -1.43 43.97 47.04
CA ALA A 471 -0.45 45.06 47.22
C ALA A 471 0.99 44.58 46.95
N SER A 472 1.83 45.09 46.03
CA SER A 472 1.82 46.24 45.10
C SER A 472 2.92 46.00 44.02
N ALA A 473 3.13 46.70 42.89
CA ALA A 473 2.54 47.88 42.22
C ALA A 473 2.92 47.86 40.70
N LYS A 474 2.68 48.96 39.95
CA LYS A 474 3.27 49.27 38.63
C LYS A 474 4.02 50.62 38.67
N PRO A 475 4.96 50.88 37.74
CA PRO A 475 5.18 52.20 37.17
C PRO A 475 4.62 52.31 35.73
N ALA A 476 4.37 53.53 35.28
CA ALA A 476 3.80 53.89 33.97
C ALA A 476 4.88 54.42 32.99
N PRO A 477 4.59 54.52 31.68
CA PRO A 477 5.58 54.90 30.65
C PRO A 477 5.65 56.42 30.40
N GLY A 478 6.74 56.92 29.79
CA GLY A 478 6.85 58.34 29.43
C GLY A 478 7.89 58.69 28.37
N GLY A 479 7.41 59.37 27.30
CA GLY A 479 8.17 60.25 26.39
C GLY A 479 9.01 59.58 25.27
N ARG A 480 9.23 60.16 24.07
CA ARG A 480 8.55 61.09 23.14
C ARG A 480 9.61 61.57 22.10
N SER A 481 9.17 62.05 20.92
CA SER A 481 9.97 62.75 19.87
C SER A 481 10.80 61.83 18.93
N ALA A 482 10.94 62.05 17.60
CA ALA A 482 10.36 62.95 16.58
C ALA A 482 10.35 62.18 15.22
N ARG A 483 9.37 62.25 14.30
CA ARG A 483 8.80 63.32 13.43
C ARG A 483 9.66 63.78 12.23
N ALA A 484 9.44 63.16 11.06
CA ALA A 484 9.48 63.73 9.68
C ALA A 484 9.21 62.60 8.65
N ALA A 485 8.70 62.79 7.43
CA ALA A 485 7.75 63.75 6.85
C ALA A 485 7.17 63.13 5.53
N LYS A 486 5.94 63.47 5.13
CA LYS A 486 5.38 63.12 3.80
C LYS A 486 5.84 64.12 2.73
N PRO A 487 5.68 63.78 1.44
CA PRO A 487 4.94 64.68 0.54
C PRO A 487 3.69 64.02 -0.07
N THR A 488 2.89 64.84 -0.75
CA THR A 488 1.52 64.55 -1.18
C THR A 488 1.32 64.59 -2.70
N SER A 489 0.35 63.79 -3.16
CA SER A 489 -0.70 64.12 -4.16
C SER A 489 -0.35 64.44 -5.62
N ALA A 490 -0.87 63.62 -6.55
CA ALA A 490 -1.63 64.05 -7.74
C ALA A 490 -2.33 62.86 -8.45
N GLU A 491 -3.67 62.86 -8.44
CA GLU A 491 -4.54 62.27 -9.49
C GLU A 491 -5.04 63.44 -10.38
N PRO A 492 -5.80 63.27 -11.51
CA PRO A 492 -6.51 62.07 -11.98
C PRO A 492 -6.40 61.78 -13.50
N THR A 493 -6.95 60.64 -13.97
CA THR A 493 -8.04 60.59 -14.99
C THR A 493 -8.59 59.17 -15.16
N ARG A 494 -9.75 59.03 -15.82
CA ARG A 494 -10.74 57.96 -15.64
C ARG A 494 -11.15 57.31 -16.97
N ALA A 495 -11.18 55.98 -17.07
CA ALA A 495 -11.93 55.24 -18.09
C ALA A 495 -12.15 53.76 -17.71
N GLY A 496 -13.36 53.23 -17.94
CA GLY A 496 -13.63 51.79 -18.09
C GLY A 496 -13.98 50.99 -16.83
N GLU A 497 -15.27 50.92 -16.47
CA GLU A 497 -15.82 49.82 -15.66
C GLU A 497 -16.08 48.58 -16.55
N PRO A 498 -15.75 47.35 -16.14
CA PRO A 498 -16.30 46.14 -16.73
C PRO A 498 -17.63 45.74 -16.06
N GLU A 499 -18.61 45.35 -16.86
CA GLU A 499 -19.97 45.06 -16.43
C GLU A 499 -20.11 43.86 -15.47
N ARG A 500 -21.13 43.92 -14.62
CA ARG A 500 -21.60 42.77 -13.83
C ARG A 500 -22.26 41.73 -14.73
N VAL A 501 -21.60 40.62 -15.00
CA VAL A 501 -22.24 39.45 -15.61
C VAL A 501 -23.25 38.82 -14.63
N ALA A 502 -24.49 38.64 -15.10
CA ALA A 502 -25.59 38.10 -14.32
C ALA A 502 -25.50 36.56 -14.15
N LYS A 503 -26.16 36.03 -13.11
CA LYS A 503 -26.36 34.58 -12.94
C LYS A 503 -27.22 34.02 -14.09
N PRO A 504 -26.93 32.82 -14.62
CA PRO A 504 -27.86 32.16 -15.54
C PRO A 504 -29.11 31.68 -14.79
N GLU A 505 -30.27 31.89 -15.41
CA GLU A 505 -31.57 31.46 -14.91
C GLU A 505 -31.82 29.96 -15.08
N ARG A 506 -32.84 29.48 -14.35
CA ARG A 506 -33.24 28.10 -14.24
C ARG A 506 -34.15 27.70 -15.41
N ALA A 507 -33.62 27.00 -16.40
CA ALA A 507 -34.41 26.52 -17.55
C ALA A 507 -35.52 25.54 -17.12
N ALA A 508 -36.70 25.70 -17.73
CA ALA A 508 -37.92 24.97 -17.37
C ALA A 508 -38.01 23.57 -18.03
N LYS A 509 -38.79 22.68 -17.42
CA LYS A 509 -39.14 21.37 -17.98
C LYS A 509 -40.06 21.52 -19.20
N PRO A 510 -39.92 20.69 -20.26
CA PRO A 510 -41.05 20.36 -21.11
C PRO A 510 -42.00 19.38 -20.38
N ALA A 511 -43.30 19.57 -20.57
CA ALA A 511 -44.34 18.66 -20.09
C ALA A 511 -45.05 18.02 -21.28
N GLY A 512 -45.27 16.70 -21.23
CA GLY A 512 -46.12 16.01 -22.20
C GLY A 512 -45.79 14.54 -22.41
N ALA A 513 -46.50 13.65 -21.72
CA ALA A 513 -47.20 12.48 -22.30
C ALA A 513 -47.75 11.52 -21.22
N ALA A 514 -49.01 11.15 -21.40
CA ALA A 514 -49.70 9.93 -20.98
C ALA A 514 -49.35 9.22 -19.63
N LYS A 515 -50.36 9.14 -18.76
CA LYS A 515 -50.52 7.99 -17.84
C LYS A 515 -50.77 6.71 -18.65
N ALA A 516 -50.15 5.62 -18.24
CA ALA A 516 -50.59 4.25 -18.53
C ALA A 516 -50.50 3.42 -17.24
N GLU A 517 -51.31 2.36 -17.14
CA GLU A 517 -51.68 1.73 -15.87
C GLU A 517 -50.69 0.68 -15.37
N LYS A 518 -50.83 0.32 -14.09
CA LYS A 518 -50.24 -0.88 -13.48
C LYS A 518 -50.79 -2.15 -14.15
N PRO A 519 -49.95 -3.15 -14.46
CA PRO A 519 -50.36 -4.54 -14.50
C PRO A 519 -50.36 -5.15 -13.08
N GLU A 520 -51.21 -6.15 -12.88
CA GLU A 520 -51.32 -6.96 -11.67
C GLU A 520 -50.18 -7.98 -11.49
N ALA A 521 -50.19 -8.66 -10.35
CA ALA A 521 -49.32 -9.79 -10.08
C ALA A 521 -49.59 -10.97 -11.00
N ALA A 522 -48.53 -11.68 -11.39
CA ALA A 522 -48.58 -13.00 -12.00
C ALA A 522 -47.63 -13.95 -11.25
N GLU A 523 -47.89 -15.26 -11.35
CA GLU A 523 -47.44 -16.26 -10.38
C GLU A 523 -45.95 -16.63 -10.43
N LYS A 524 -45.50 -17.27 -9.35
CA LYS A 524 -44.20 -17.96 -9.29
C LYS A 524 -44.17 -19.13 -10.27
N PRO A 525 -43.09 -19.33 -11.06
CA PRO A 525 -42.80 -20.65 -11.61
C PRO A 525 -42.28 -21.59 -10.50
N GLU A 526 -42.69 -22.85 -10.58
CA GLU A 526 -42.36 -23.90 -9.61
C GLU A 526 -40.89 -24.35 -9.68
N LYS A 527 -40.42 -25.00 -8.61
CA LYS A 527 -39.13 -25.69 -8.61
C LYS A 527 -39.25 -26.97 -9.46
N PRO A 528 -38.29 -27.28 -10.36
CA PRO A 528 -38.12 -28.64 -10.83
C PRO A 528 -37.61 -29.53 -9.68
N GLU A 529 -38.20 -30.72 -9.56
CA GLU A 529 -37.89 -31.70 -8.51
C GLU A 529 -36.52 -32.37 -8.69
N LYS A 530 -35.99 -32.93 -7.59
CA LYS A 530 -34.84 -33.85 -7.64
C LYS A 530 -35.29 -35.22 -8.17
N PRO A 531 -34.53 -35.87 -9.04
CA PRO A 531 -34.53 -37.33 -9.12
C PRO A 531 -33.79 -37.91 -7.91
N GLU A 532 -34.38 -38.91 -7.25
CA GLU A 532 -33.76 -39.67 -6.17
C GLU A 532 -32.89 -40.83 -6.73
N ALA A 533 -32.11 -41.48 -5.86
CA ALA A 533 -30.96 -42.30 -6.23
C ALA A 533 -31.27 -43.66 -6.88
N ALA A 534 -30.33 -44.13 -7.70
CA ALA A 534 -30.18 -45.54 -8.07
C ALA A 534 -28.74 -46.02 -7.77
N ALA A 535 -28.59 -47.30 -7.45
CA ALA A 535 -27.43 -47.83 -6.73
C ALA A 535 -26.20 -48.20 -7.61
N LYS A 536 -25.05 -48.32 -6.92
CA LYS A 536 -23.82 -48.96 -7.43
C LYS A 536 -24.06 -50.43 -7.82
N PRO A 537 -23.26 -50.96 -8.76
CA PRO A 537 -22.58 -52.23 -8.55
C PRO A 537 -21.05 -52.04 -8.42
N SER A 538 -20.34 -53.13 -8.12
CA SER A 538 -19.00 -53.15 -7.52
C SER A 538 -17.92 -53.82 -8.38
N ALA A 539 -16.70 -53.30 -8.25
CA ALA A 539 -15.41 -54.01 -8.24
C ALA A 539 -14.87 -54.69 -9.51
N SER A 540 -13.52 -54.74 -9.55
CA SER A 540 -12.64 -55.34 -10.58
C SER A 540 -12.75 -54.71 -12.00
N GLU A 541 -11.69 -54.55 -12.78
CA GLU A 541 -10.33 -55.16 -12.71
C GLU A 541 -9.21 -54.09 -12.68
N ALA A 542 -7.96 -54.55 -12.50
CA ALA A 542 -6.76 -53.72 -12.42
C ALA A 542 -5.79 -54.02 -13.59
N GLU A 543 -4.67 -53.27 -13.61
CA GLU A 543 -3.46 -53.46 -14.42
C GLU A 543 -3.45 -52.97 -15.89
N PRO A 544 -2.26 -52.63 -16.45
CA PRO A 544 -1.14 -51.95 -15.79
C PRO A 544 -0.52 -50.80 -16.63
N GLU A 545 0.33 -49.98 -16.00
CA GLU A 545 1.26 -49.11 -16.74
C GLU A 545 2.46 -49.93 -17.28
N PRO A 546 3.07 -49.52 -18.41
CA PRO A 546 4.34 -50.06 -18.85
C PRO A 546 5.51 -49.22 -18.30
N GLU A 547 6.17 -49.73 -17.27
CA GLU A 547 7.57 -49.37 -17.01
C GLU A 547 8.45 -49.87 -18.18
N ALA A 548 9.42 -49.05 -18.60
CA ALA A 548 10.47 -49.44 -19.53
C ALA A 548 11.83 -49.01 -18.97
N ASP A 549 12.35 -49.81 -18.06
CA ASP A 549 13.70 -49.70 -17.52
C ASP A 549 14.71 -50.26 -18.55
N ALA A 550 15.76 -49.51 -18.88
CA ALA A 550 16.87 -50.00 -19.69
C ALA A 550 18.16 -49.20 -19.43
N GLN A 551 19.06 -49.83 -18.68
CA GLN A 551 20.40 -49.37 -18.35
C GLN A 551 21.36 -49.32 -19.56
N LEU A 552 22.53 -48.71 -19.31
CA LEU A 552 23.85 -48.84 -19.97
C LEU A 552 24.29 -47.57 -20.73
N SER A 553 25.51 -47.05 -20.65
CA SER A 553 26.68 -47.13 -19.76
C SER A 553 27.88 -46.57 -20.54
N LEU A 554 28.80 -45.88 -19.84
CA LEU A 554 30.25 -45.82 -20.14
C LEU A 554 30.79 -45.03 -21.37
N PHE A 555 31.83 -44.24 -21.08
CA PHE A 555 32.75 -43.51 -21.98
C PHE A 555 32.13 -42.37 -22.81
N GLY A 556 32.81 -41.23 -23.05
CA GLY A 556 34.13 -40.77 -22.62
C GLY A 556 34.48 -39.42 -23.29
N ASP A 557 35.57 -38.80 -22.84
CA ASP A 557 36.14 -37.47 -23.22
C ASP A 557 35.42 -36.21 -22.68
#